data_AF-D0EWB5-F1
#
_entry.id   AF-D0EWB5-F1
#
_cell.length_a   1.000
_cell.length_b   1.000
_cell.length_c   1.000
_cell.angle_alpha   90.00
_cell.angle_beta   90.00
_cell.angle_gamma   90.00
#
_symmetry.space_group_name_H-M   'P 1'
#
loop_
_entity.id
_entity.type
_entity.pdbx_description
1 polymer ?
#
loop_
_entity_poly.entity_id
_entity_poly.type
_entity_poly.pdbx_seq_one_letter_code
_entity_poly.pdbx_strand_id
1 'polypeptide(L)' 'EEFVRFDSDVGEFRAVTELGRSWAEYFNSQKDYLEQKRAET' A
#
# COMPACT_ATOMS: atom_id res chain seq x y z
N GLU A 1 2.31 13.64 7.81
CA GLU A 1 0.97 13.21 7.37
C GLU A 1 1.13 11.87 6.68
N GLU A 2 0.40 10.84 7.12
CA GLU A 2 0.46 9.53 6.47
C GLU A 2 -0.48 9.53 5.27
N PHE A 3 0.05 9.34 4.06
CA PHE A 3 -0.73 9.35 2.83
C PHE A 3 -1.28 7.96 2.49
N VAL A 4 -0.58 6.90 2.91
CA VAL A 4 -0.90 5.51 2.57
C VAL A 4 -0.61 4.59 3.76
N ARG A 5 -1.45 3.59 4.01
CA ARG A 5 -1.22 2.50 4.97
C ARG A 5 -1.22 1.15 4.27
N PHE A 6 -0.43 0.19 4.74
CA PHE A 6 -0.60 -1.20 4.32
C PHE A 6 -1.76 -1.84 5.09
N ASP A 7 -2.68 -2.47 4.38
CA ASP A 7 -3.83 -3.18 4.95
C ASP A 7 -3.55 -4.69 4.89
N SER A 8 -3.27 -5.29 6.04
CA SER A 8 -2.91 -6.70 6.19
C SER A 8 -4.00 -7.66 5.76
N ASP A 9 -5.26 -7.30 5.97
CA ASP A 9 -6.42 -8.14 5.65
C ASP A 9 -6.62 -8.27 4.14
N VAL A 10 -6.31 -7.21 3.39
CA VAL A 10 -6.39 -7.18 1.91
C VAL A 10 -5.04 -7.51 1.26
N GLY A 11 -3.94 -7.30 1.99
CA GLY A 11 -2.57 -7.42 1.49
C GLY A 11 -2.20 -6.31 0.51
N GLU A 12 -2.72 -5.09 0.70
CA GLU A 12 -2.54 -3.97 -0.22
C GLU A 12 -2.42 -2.62 0.49
N PHE A 13 -1.77 -1.67 -0.16
CA PHE A 13 -1.73 -0.28 0.28
C PHE A 13 -3.07 0.43 0.05
N ARG A 14 -3.58 1.09 1.08
CA ARG A 14 -4.80 1.90 1.10
C ARG A 14 -4.46 3.36 1.36
N ALA A 15 -5.03 4.24 0.55
CA ALA A 15 -4.91 5.68 0.72
C ALA A 15 -5.64 6.13 2.00
N VAL A 16 -4.96 6.94 2.82
CA VAL A 16 -5.54 7.54 4.05
C VAL A 16 -6.13 8.92 3.76
N THR A 17 -5.63 9.57 2.70
CA THR A 17 -6.11 10.85 2.18
C THR A 17 -6.35 10.75 0.68
N GLU A 18 -7.02 11.72 0.08
CA GLU A 18 -7.30 11.71 -1.36
C GLU A 18 -6.03 11.75 -2.23
N LEU A 19 -5.01 12.49 -1.78
CA LEU A 19 -3.68 12.52 -2.40
C LEU A 19 -2.96 11.17 -2.30
N GLY A 20 -3.28 10.38 -1.28
CA GLY A 20 -2.75 9.04 -1.08
C GLY A 20 -3.17 8.03 -2.13
N ARG A 21 -4.21 8.31 -2.94
CA ARG A 21 -4.70 7.36 -3.96
C ARG A 21 -3.65 7.06 -5.02
N SER A 22 -3.01 8.09 -5.59
CA SER A 22 -1.96 7.89 -6.59
C SER A 22 -0.76 7.15 -6.01
N TRP A 23 -0.41 7.45 -4.76
CA TRP A 23 0.67 6.74 -4.05
C TRP A 23 0.31 5.28 -3.76
N ALA A 24 -0.92 4.99 -3.33
CA ALA A 24 -1.40 3.63 -3.10
C ALA A 24 -1.35 2.79 -4.39
N GLU A 25 -1.81 3.34 -5.50
CA GLU A 25 -1.73 2.68 -6.81
C GLU A 25 -0.27 2.42 -7.22
N TYR A 26 0.61 3.40 -7.02
CA TYR A 26 2.03 3.25 -7.30
C TYR A 26 2.66 2.12 -6.47
N PHE A 27 2.42 2.08 -5.15
CA PHE A 27 2.96 1.02 -4.30
C PHE A 27 2.35 -0.36 -4.59
N ASN A 28 1.05 -0.43 -4.89
CA ASN A 28 0.38 -1.69 -5.27
C ASN A 28 0.83 -2.19 -6.66
N SER A 29 1.35 -1.32 -7.51
CA SER A 29 1.92 -1.71 -8.81
C SER A 29 3.31 -2.37 -8.71
N GLN A 30 4.05 -2.10 -7.61
CA GLN A 30 5.37 -2.66 -7.38
C GLN A 30 5.29 -4.05 -6.74
N LYS A 31 5.28 -5.10 -7.58
CA LYS A 31 5.07 -6.48 -7.13
C LYS A 31 6.07 -6.96 -6.08
N ASP A 32 7.38 -6.81 -6.32
CA ASP A 32 8.40 -7.22 -5.35
C ASP A 32 8.23 -6.55 -3.99
N TYR A 33 7.90 -5.25 -3.99
CA TYR A 33 7.66 -4.50 -2.75
C TYR A 33 6.39 -4.99 -2.05
N LEU A 34 5.31 -5.17 -2.80
CA LEU A 34 4.04 -5.63 -2.26
C LEU A 34 4.14 -7.05 -1.67
N GLU A 35 4.89 -7.93 -2.33
CA GLU A 35 5.16 -9.29 -1.86
C GLU A 35 6.00 -9.31 -0.59
N GLN A 36 7.01 -8.44 -0.49
CA GLN A 36 7.77 -8.27 0.75
C GLN A 36 6.86 -7.86 1.91
N LYS A 37 6.01 -6.84 1.72
CA LYS A 37 5.10 -6.37 2.79
C LYS A 37 4.08 -7.43 3.22
N ARG A 38 3.59 -8.24 2.28
CA ARG A 38 2.70 -9.38 2.56
C ARG A 38 3.39 -10.48 3.36
N ALA A 39 4.67 -10.71 3.14
CA ALA A 39 5.44 -11.71 3.88
C ALA A 39 5.83 -11.25 5.30
N GLU A 40 5.86 -9.94 5.55
CA GLU A 40 6.14 -9.36 6.88
C GLU A 40 4.94 -9.37 7.85
N THR A 41 3.74 -9.64 7.34
CA THR A 41 2.46 -9.57 8.07
C THR A 41 1.97 -10.97 8.46
#